data_AF-A0A5M3PV38-F1
#
_entry.id   AF-A0A5M3PV38-F1
#
_cell.length_a   1.000
_cell.length_b   1.000
_cell.length_c   1.000
_cell.angle_alpha   90.00
_cell.angle_beta   90.00
_cell.angle_gamma   90.00
#
_symmetry.space_group_name_H-M   'P 1'
#
loop_
_entity.id
_entity.type
_entity.pdbx_description
1 polymer ?
#
loop_
_entity_poly.entity_id
_entity_poly.type
_entity_poly.pdbx_seq_one_letter_code
_entity_poly.pdbx_strand_id
1 'polypeptide(L)' 'MSEEDYKKLHPVLSEVTKTYVDLYTNRPNEKNREKLIKLEALLHEKLEAIRKAKEKEE' A
#
# COMPACT_ATOMS: atom_id res chain seq x y z
N MET A 1 -19.34 -28.92 21.18
CA MET A 1 -19.98 -28.11 20.12
C MET A 1 -20.37 -29.04 19.00
N SER A 2 -21.55 -28.88 18.42
CA SER A 2 -21.91 -29.68 17.24
C SER A 2 -21.15 -29.18 16.00
N GLU A 3 -20.94 -30.05 15.03
CA GLU A 3 -20.29 -29.70 13.76
C GLU A 3 -21.08 -28.61 13.00
N GLU A 4 -22.40 -28.57 13.20
CA GLU A 4 -23.31 -27.56 12.68
C GLU A 4 -23.11 -26.18 13.31
N ASP A 5 -22.89 -26.13 14.63
CA ASP A 5 -22.60 -24.88 15.34
C ASP A 5 -21.25 -24.30 14.90
N TYR A 6 -20.25 -25.17 14.68
CA TYR A 6 -18.95 -24.77 14.16
C TYR A 6 -19.05 -24.19 12.74
N LYS A 7 -19.83 -24.81 11.84
CA LYS A 7 -20.06 -24.31 10.48
C LYS A 7 -20.72 -22.93 10.46
N LYS A 8 -21.61 -22.65 11.41
CA LYS A 8 -22.26 -21.33 11.55
C LYS A 8 -21.34 -20.27 12.16
N LEU A 9 -20.47 -20.68 13.09
CA LEU A 9 -19.59 -19.77 13.81
C LEU A 9 -18.31 -19.40 13.03
N HIS A 10 -17.84 -20.31 12.17
CA HIS A 10 -16.59 -20.14 11.41
C HIS A 10 -16.54 -18.88 10.52
N PRO A 11 -17.60 -18.52 9.77
CA PRO A 11 -17.63 -17.28 8.98
C PRO A 11 -17.50 -16.03 9.87
N VAL A 12 -18.23 -16.01 10.99
CA VAL A 12 -18.23 -14.89 11.95
C VAL A 12 -16.85 -14.73 12.59
N LEU A 13 -16.23 -15.83 13.02
CA LEU A 13 -14.87 -15.82 13.56
C LEU A 13 -13.83 -15.37 12.54
N SER A 14 -13.99 -15.75 11.28
CA SER A 14 -13.11 -15.34 10.19
C SER A 14 -13.21 -13.83 9.93
N GLU A 15 -14.42 -13.30 9.93
CA GLU A 15 -14.68 -11.87 9.70
C GLU A 15 -14.16 -11.02 10.86
N VAL A 16 -14.42 -11.41 12.11
CA VAL A 16 -13.88 -10.74 13.31
C VAL A 16 -12.35 -10.76 13.30
N THR A 17 -11.74 -11.89 12.95
CA THR A 17 -10.28 -12.01 12.85
C THR A 17 -9.73 -11.10 11.77
N LYS A 18 -10.37 -11.05 10.60
CA LYS A 18 -9.98 -10.17 9.50
C LYS A 18 -10.09 -8.70 9.89
N THR A 19 -11.19 -8.28 10.52
CA THR A 19 -11.36 -6.90 10.99
C THR A 19 -10.35 -6.54 12.08
N TYR A 20 -10.07 -7.44 13.03
CA TYR A 20 -9.05 -7.24 14.04
C TYR A 20 -7.66 -7.09 13.39
N VAL A 21 -7.31 -8.00 12.47
CA VAL A 21 -6.09 -7.90 11.69
C VAL A 21 -6.06 -6.58 10.93
N ASP A 22 -7.11 -6.17 10.22
CA ASP A 22 -7.14 -4.92 9.45
C ASP A 22 -7.00 -3.67 10.34
N LEU A 23 -7.57 -3.68 11.54
CA LEU A 23 -7.44 -2.58 12.51
C LEU A 23 -6.01 -2.43 13.05
N TYR A 24 -5.31 -3.54 13.28
CA TYR A 24 -3.94 -3.54 13.81
C TYR A 24 -2.86 -3.64 12.72
N THR A 25 -3.23 -4.01 11.50
CA THR A 25 -2.38 -3.94 10.30
C THR A 25 -2.41 -2.49 9.84
N ASN A 26 -1.68 -1.69 10.59
CA ASN A 26 -1.46 -0.28 10.33
C ASN A 26 -1.01 -0.14 8.86
N ARG A 27 -1.88 0.40 7.99
CA ARG A 27 -1.51 0.98 6.68
C ARG A 27 -1.40 2.52 6.71
N PRO A 28 -0.90 3.18 7.77
CA PRO A 28 -0.85 4.65 7.83
C PRO A 28 0.16 5.17 6.81
N ASN A 29 1.11 4.34 6.42
CA ASN A 29 2.14 4.66 5.46
C ASN A 29 1.72 4.43 4.01
N GLU A 30 0.52 3.93 3.70
CA GLU A 30 0.11 3.75 2.30
C GLU A 30 -0.05 5.10 1.59
N LYS A 31 -0.72 6.07 2.23
CA LYS A 31 -0.83 7.45 1.71
C LYS A 31 0.53 8.15 1.62
N ASN A 32 1.43 7.89 2.57
CA ASN A 32 2.78 8.44 2.54
C ASN A 32 3.62 7.79 1.43
N ARG A 33 3.48 6.47 1.25
CA ARG A 33 4.12 5.70 0.19
C ARG A 33 3.67 6.18 -1.19
N GLU A 34 2.38 6.40 -1.40
CA GLU A 34 1.87 7.00 -2.65
C GLU A 34 2.44 8.39 -2.92
N LYS A 35 2.55 9.24 -1.88
CA LYS A 35 3.17 10.57 -2.01
C LYS A 35 4.65 10.48 -2.37
N LEU A 36 5.39 9.54 -1.75
CA LEU A 36 6.82 9.32 -2.04
C LEU A 36 7.04 8.84 -3.48
N ILE A 37 6.21 7.91 -3.97
CA ILE A 37 6.27 7.42 -5.35
C ILE A 37 6.04 8.57 -6.34
N LYS A 38 5.07 9.46 -6.09
CA LYS A 38 4.84 10.63 -6.94
C LYS A 38 6.02 11.60 -6.94
N LEU A 39 6.63 11.81 -5.77
CA LEU A 39 7.79 12.68 -5.62
C LEU A 39 9.01 12.12 -6.37
N GLU A 40 9.22 10.80 -6.28
CA GLU A 40 10.29 10.09 -6.98
C GLU A 40 10.15 10.24 -8.50
N ALA A 41 8.93 10.05 -9.04
CA ALA A 41 8.66 10.24 -10.46
C ALA A 41 8.97 11.67 -10.93
N LEU A 42 8.56 12.69 -10.17
CA LEU A 42 8.84 14.08 -10.48
C LEU A 42 10.35 14.37 -10.47
N LEU A 43 11.06 13.84 -9.48
CA LEU A 43 12.51 14.00 -9.37
C LEU A 43 13.22 13.38 -10.58
N HIS A 44 12.79 12.19 -10.99
CA HIS A 44 13.35 11.49 -12.14
C HIS A 44 13.17 12.29 -13.44
N GLU A 45 11.97 12.82 -13.67
CA GLU A 45 11.67 13.66 -14.84
C GLU A 45 12.54 14.91 -14.89
N LYS A 46 12.75 15.59 -13.75
CA LYS A 46 13.61 16.77 -13.67
C LYS A 46 15.08 16.43 -13.93
N LEU A 47 15.56 15.31 -13.38
CA LEU A 47 16.93 14.85 -13.61
C LEU A 47 17.17 14.48 -15.08
N GLU A 48 16.21 13.83 -15.72
CA GLU A 48 16.28 13.57 -17.17
C GLU A 48 16.31 14.86 -17.99
N ALA A 49 15.48 15.84 -17.64
CA ALA A 49 15.47 17.14 -18.31
C ALA A 49 16.83 17.84 -18.20
N ILE A 50 17.45 17.81 -17.02
CA ILE A 50 18.78 18.37 -16.78
C ILE A 50 19.85 17.61 -17.58
N ARG A 51 19.80 16.27 -17.61
CA ARG A 51 20.71 15.45 -18.41
C ARG A 51 20.62 15.79 -19.90
N LYS A 52 19.39 15.83 -20.44
CA LYS A 52 19.14 16.21 -21.84
C LYS A 52 19.59 17.63 -22.17
N ALA A 53 19.51 18.56 -21.21
CA ALA A 53 20.02 19.91 -21.39
C ALA A 53 21.55 19.92 -21.46
N LYS A 54 22.23 19.17 -20.57
CA LYS A 54 23.69 19.05 -20.60
C LYS A 54 24.21 18.38 -21.87
N GLU A 55 23.56 17.30 -22.32
CA GLU A 55 23.92 16.61 -23.56
C GLU A 55 23.70 17.44 -24.83
N LYS A 56 22.94 18.55 -24.75
CA LYS A 56 22.74 19.50 -25.87
C LYS A 56 23.72 20.67 -25.87
N GLU A 57 24.43 20.89 -24.77
CA GLU A 57 25.44 21.95 -24.63
C GLU A 57 26.87 21.45 -24.99
N GLU A 58 27.08 20.12 -25.10
CA GLU A 58 28.26 19.49 -25.72
C GLU A 58 28.05 19.24 -27.22
#